data_AF-A0AAV2EB48-F1
#
_entry.id   AF-A0AAV2EB48-F1
#
_cell.length_a   1.000
_cell.length_b   1.000
_cell.length_c   1.000
_cell.angle_alpha   90.00
_cell.angle_beta   90.00
_cell.angle_gamma   90.00
#
_symmetry.space_group_name_H-M   'P 1'
#
loop_
_entity.id
_entity.type
_entity.pdbx_description
1 polymer ?
#
loop_
_entity_poly.entity_id
_entity_poly.type
_entity_poly.pdbx_seq_one_letter_code
_entity_poly.pdbx_strand_id
1 'polypeptide(L)'
;MADVEADVAVPEQPKKRTFKKFSFRGVDLDTLLDMSTDDLVKLFTARARRRFQRGLTRKPMALIKKLRKAKREAPAGEKPEPVRTHLRNMIIVPEMIGSVIGVYNGKTFNQVEIKPEMIGHYLAEFSISYKPVKHGRPGIGATHSSRFIPLK
;
A
#
# COMPACT_ATOMS: atom_id res chain seq x y z
N MET A 1 28.26 63.98 -17.85
CA MET A 1 27.19 63.06 -18.26
C MET A 1 27.27 61.87 -17.33
N ALA A 2 26.21 61.62 -16.58
CA ALA A 2 26.15 60.59 -15.54
C ALA A 2 25.69 59.27 -16.17
N ASP A 3 26.51 58.23 -16.08
CA ASP A 3 26.11 56.87 -16.42
C ASP A 3 25.44 56.25 -15.20
N VAL A 4 24.14 56.01 -15.32
CA VAL A 4 23.30 55.34 -14.34
C VAL A 4 23.42 53.84 -14.61
N GLU A 5 24.17 53.13 -13.78
CA GLU A 5 24.14 51.66 -13.79
C GLU A 5 22.76 51.19 -13.30
N ALA A 6 22.00 50.59 -14.21
CA ALA A 6 20.75 49.94 -13.88
C ALA A 6 21.04 48.58 -13.25
N ASP A 7 20.72 48.43 -11.96
CA ASP A 7 20.62 47.15 -11.27
C ASP A 7 19.57 46.27 -11.98
N VAL A 8 20.04 45.38 -12.85
CA VAL A 8 19.21 44.36 -13.49
C VAL A 8 18.93 43.28 -12.46
N ALA A 9 17.76 43.37 -11.81
CA ALA A 9 17.23 42.32 -10.96
C ALA A 9 17.14 41.00 -11.74
N VAL A 10 18.05 40.07 -11.45
CA VAL A 10 18.03 38.72 -12.00
C VAL A 10 16.74 38.03 -11.53
N PRO A 11 15.89 37.51 -12.43
CA PRO A 11 14.66 36.86 -12.03
C PRO A 11 14.98 35.60 -11.21
N GLU A 12 14.47 35.55 -9.97
CA GLU A 12 14.55 34.38 -9.10
C GLU A 12 13.97 33.16 -9.82
N GLN A 13 14.82 32.20 -10.15
CA GLN A 13 14.42 30.95 -10.77
C GLN A 13 13.42 30.23 -9.84
N PRO A 14 12.25 29.77 -10.35
CA PRO A 14 11.27 29.10 -9.51
C PRO A 14 11.89 27.84 -8.89
N LYS A 15 11.90 27.77 -7.55
CA LYS A 15 12.43 26.61 -6.80
C LYS A 15 11.80 25.33 -7.37
N LYS A 16 12.63 24.50 -8.03
CA LYS A 16 12.20 23.18 -8.53
C LYS A 16 11.58 22.43 -7.38
N ARG A 17 10.30 22.06 -7.49
CA ARG A 17 9.59 21.24 -6.50
C ARG A 17 10.44 20.00 -6.25
N THR A 18 11.02 19.87 -5.06
CA THR A 18 11.74 18.67 -4.67
C THR A 18 10.72 17.54 -4.63
N PHE A 19 10.94 16.49 -5.44
CA PHE A 19 10.17 15.27 -5.34
C PHE A 19 10.30 14.77 -3.89
N LYS A 20 9.19 14.71 -3.14
CA LYS A 20 9.22 14.19 -1.77
C LYS A 20 9.61 12.71 -1.84
N LYS A 21 10.84 12.41 -1.44
CA LYS A 21 11.28 11.03 -1.23
C LYS A 21 10.46 10.44 -0.09
N PHE A 22 10.02 9.20 -0.25
CA PHE A 22 9.30 8.50 0.81
C PHE A 22 10.28 8.12 1.93
N SER A 23 9.94 8.49 3.15
CA SER A 23 10.66 8.08 4.37
C SER A 23 9.68 7.42 5.33
N PHE A 24 10.04 6.24 5.86
CA PHE A 24 9.27 5.57 6.90
C PHE A 24 9.88 5.86 8.27
N ARG A 25 9.16 6.60 9.12
CA ARG A 25 9.58 6.94 10.49
C ARG A 25 10.99 7.57 10.56
N GLY A 26 11.30 8.42 9.59
CA GLY A 26 12.59 9.11 9.51
C GLY A 26 13.71 8.29 8.85
N VAL A 27 13.41 7.12 8.30
CA VAL A 27 14.36 6.29 7.55
C VAL A 27 13.99 6.25 6.08
N ASP A 28 14.98 6.45 5.21
CA ASP A 28 14.80 6.43 3.76
C ASP A 28 14.54 5.02 3.22
N LEU A 29 13.93 4.96 2.04
CA LEU A 29 13.54 3.69 1.41
C LEU A 29 14.72 2.76 1.13
N ASP A 30 15.83 3.30 0.62
CA ASP A 30 17.02 2.52 0.28
C ASP A 30 17.62 1.92 1.55
N THR A 31 17.72 2.73 2.61
CA THR A 31 18.16 2.26 3.94
C THR A 31 17.22 1.21 4.52
N LEU A 32 15.90 1.32 4.33
CA LEU A 32 14.92 0.30 4.77
C LEU A 32 15.11 -1.06 4.09
N LEU A 33 15.63 -1.10 2.87
CA LEU A 33 15.86 -2.34 2.13
C LEU A 33 17.15 -3.04 2.60
N ASP A 34 18.16 -2.27 2.98
CA ASP A 34 19.45 -2.80 3.42
C ASP A 34 19.49 -3.15 4.92
N MET A 35 18.52 -2.64 5.70
CA MET A 35 18.45 -2.89 7.14
C MET A 35 18.17 -4.36 7.50
N SER A 36 18.71 -4.77 8.64
CA SER A 36 18.43 -6.07 9.23
C SER A 36 16.95 -6.19 9.64
N THR A 37 16.43 -7.42 9.69
CA THR A 37 15.04 -7.65 10.13
C THR A 37 14.83 -7.21 11.59
N ASP A 38 15.83 -7.37 12.45
CA ASP A 38 15.73 -7.02 13.86
C ASP A 38 15.62 -5.51 14.09
N ASP A 39 16.34 -4.72 13.30
CA ASP A 39 16.26 -3.26 13.36
C ASP A 39 14.96 -2.74 12.75
N LEU A 40 14.51 -3.34 11.65
CA LEU A 40 13.21 -3.04 11.04
C LEU A 40 12.05 -3.27 12.02
N VAL A 41 12.12 -4.34 12.82
CA VAL A 41 11.09 -4.70 13.81
C VAL A 41 10.96 -3.67 14.95
N LYS A 42 12.05 -2.97 15.29
CA LYS A 42 12.01 -1.85 16.25
C LYS A 42 11.21 -0.67 15.70
N LEU A 43 11.27 -0.44 14.39
CA LEU A 43 10.53 0.64 13.73
C LEU A 43 9.02 0.34 13.61
N PHE A 44 8.56 -0.90 13.73
CA PHE A 44 7.14 -1.21 13.59
C PHE A 44 6.27 -0.92 14.82
N THR A 45 4.94 -0.94 14.63
CA THR A 45 3.96 -0.86 15.72
C THR A 45 4.01 -2.09 16.62
N ALA A 46 3.48 -1.98 17.84
CA ALA A 46 3.54 -3.04 18.86
C ALA A 46 2.98 -4.39 18.36
N ARG A 47 1.88 -4.38 17.60
CA ARG A 47 1.26 -5.59 17.05
C ARG A 47 2.16 -6.28 16.02
N ALA A 48 2.75 -5.49 15.12
CA ALA A 48 3.67 -5.99 14.12
C ALA A 48 4.94 -6.55 14.78
N ARG A 49 5.53 -5.82 15.73
CA ARG A 49 6.69 -6.25 16.52
C ARG A 49 6.44 -7.59 17.22
N ARG A 50 5.32 -7.72 17.95
CA ARG A 50 4.92 -8.97 18.62
C ARG A 50 4.79 -10.13 17.63
N ARG A 51 4.33 -9.88 16.41
CA ARG A 51 4.19 -10.94 15.40
C ARG A 51 5.54 -11.42 14.89
N PHE A 52 6.48 -10.52 14.61
CA PHE A 52 7.84 -10.91 14.21
C PHE A 52 8.57 -11.63 15.34
N GLN A 53 8.42 -11.18 16.58
CA GLN A 53 9.00 -11.85 17.76
C GLN A 53 8.45 -13.27 17.99
N ARG A 54 7.19 -13.51 17.64
CA ARG A 54 6.60 -14.86 17.65
C ARG A 54 7.06 -15.74 16.49
N GLY A 55 7.78 -15.17 15.53
CA GLY A 55 8.28 -15.84 14.34
C GLY A 55 7.29 -15.86 13.18
N LEU A 56 7.84 -15.74 11.96
CA LEU A 56 7.11 -15.99 10.72
C LEU A 56 7.13 -17.49 10.42
N THR A 57 5.94 -18.10 10.29
CA THR A 57 5.82 -19.52 9.94
C THR A 57 6.25 -19.78 8.48
N ARG A 58 6.33 -21.07 8.10
CA ARG A 58 6.73 -21.51 6.75
C ARG A 58 5.94 -20.84 5.62
N LYS A 59 4.65 -20.56 5.82
CA LYS A 59 3.75 -20.00 4.79
C LYS A 59 4.12 -18.56 4.41
N PRO A 60 4.27 -17.61 5.36
CA PRO A 60 4.85 -16.29 5.09
C PRO A 60 6.18 -16.30 4.34
N MET A 61 7.13 -17.15 4.75
CA MET A 61 8.44 -17.24 4.11
C MET A 61 8.34 -17.74 2.66
N ALA A 62 7.46 -18.71 2.41
CA ALA A 62 7.19 -19.18 1.05
C ALA A 62 6.57 -18.09 0.17
N LEU A 63 5.72 -17.21 0.73
CA LEU A 63 5.17 -16.08 0.00
C LEU A 63 6.27 -15.08 -0.38
N ILE A 64 7.14 -14.70 0.57
CA ILE A 64 8.28 -13.81 0.29
C ILE A 64 9.16 -14.39 -0.82
N LYS A 65 9.47 -15.68 -0.77
CA LYS A 65 10.26 -16.36 -1.81
C LYS A 65 9.60 -16.29 -3.19
N LYS A 66 8.27 -16.47 -3.27
CA LYS A 66 7.52 -16.36 -4.53
C LYS A 66 7.53 -14.93 -5.07
N LEU A 67 7.37 -13.93 -4.19
CA LEU A 67 7.42 -12.52 -4.59
C LEU A 67 8.80 -12.11 -5.11
N ARG A 68 9.87 -12.55 -4.43
CA ARG A 68 11.25 -12.34 -4.89
C ARG A 68 11.49 -12.96 -6.27
N LYS A 69 10.95 -14.16 -6.52
CA LYS A 69 11.02 -14.82 -7.83
C LYS A 69 10.28 -14.01 -8.90
N ALA A 70 9.02 -13.65 -8.64
CA ALA A 70 8.21 -12.86 -9.59
C ALA A 70 8.84 -11.50 -9.92
N LYS A 71 9.43 -10.82 -8.93
CA LYS A 71 10.13 -9.54 -9.14
C LYS A 71 11.40 -9.70 -9.99
N ARG A 72 12.09 -10.84 -9.90
CA ARG A 72 13.30 -11.13 -10.69
C ARG A 72 12.97 -11.53 -12.14
N GLU A 73 11.85 -12.20 -12.36
CA GLU A 73 11.41 -12.65 -13.69
C GLU A 73 10.73 -11.54 -14.49
N ALA A 74 10.30 -10.46 -13.84
CA ALA A 74 9.67 -9.33 -14.50
C ALA A 74 10.67 -8.55 -15.38
N PRO A 75 10.29 -8.18 -16.61
CA PRO A 75 11.06 -7.27 -17.44
C PRO A 75 11.25 -5.90 -16.78
N ALA A 76 12.37 -5.23 -17.08
CA ALA A 76 12.63 -3.89 -16.56
C ALA A 76 11.55 -2.90 -17.03
N GLY A 77 10.81 -2.32 -16.09
CA GLY A 77 9.74 -1.35 -16.36
C GLY A 77 8.33 -1.93 -16.40
N GLU A 78 8.18 -3.26 -16.40
CA GLU A 78 6.88 -3.92 -16.33
C GLU A 78 6.52 -4.36 -14.90
N LYS A 79 5.22 -4.47 -14.63
CA LYS A 79 4.74 -4.95 -13.34
C LYS A 79 4.93 -6.47 -13.25
N PRO A 80 5.41 -6.98 -12.10
CA PRO A 80 5.56 -8.42 -11.92
C PRO A 80 4.22 -9.14 -11.93
N GLU A 81 4.25 -10.43 -12.28
CA GLU A 81 3.06 -11.27 -12.31
C GLU A 81 2.39 -11.35 -10.92
N PRO A 82 1.04 -11.21 -10.83
CA PRO A 82 0.34 -11.19 -9.56
C PRO A 82 0.40 -12.53 -8.82
N VAL A 83 1.03 -12.53 -7.64
CA VAL A 83 1.10 -13.73 -6.78
C VAL A 83 -0.15 -13.83 -5.91
N ARG A 84 -0.95 -14.89 -6.10
CA ARG A 84 -2.17 -15.14 -5.33
C ARG A 84 -1.86 -15.68 -3.93
N THR A 85 -2.53 -15.13 -2.91
CA THR A 85 -2.37 -15.55 -1.51
C THR A 85 -3.67 -15.48 -0.72
N HIS A 86 -3.82 -16.42 0.22
CA HIS A 86 -4.87 -16.40 1.25
C HIS A 86 -4.37 -15.82 2.58
N LEU A 87 -3.08 -15.47 2.67
CA LEU A 87 -2.44 -14.99 3.90
C LEU A 87 -2.79 -13.52 4.16
N ARG A 88 -4.05 -13.26 4.53
CA ARG A 88 -4.52 -11.91 4.92
C ARG A 88 -3.80 -11.38 6.16
N ASN A 89 -3.28 -12.28 7.00
CA ASN A 89 -2.55 -11.91 8.19
C ASN A 89 -1.11 -11.45 7.92
N MET A 90 -0.56 -11.51 6.70
CA MET A 90 0.82 -11.10 6.40
C MET A 90 1.04 -9.59 6.59
N ILE A 91 2.19 -9.20 7.16
CA ILE A 91 2.61 -7.79 7.28
C ILE A 91 3.44 -7.46 6.04
N ILE A 92 3.25 -6.27 5.49
CA ILE A 92 4.03 -5.78 4.36
C ILE A 92 5.43 -5.40 4.86
N VAL A 93 6.43 -6.10 4.31
CA VAL A 93 7.86 -5.89 4.55
C VAL A 93 8.44 -5.08 3.40
N PRO A 94 9.47 -4.21 3.61
CA PRO A 94 10.04 -3.39 2.56
C PRO A 94 10.46 -4.14 1.29
N GLU A 95 10.91 -5.39 1.41
CA GLU A 95 11.26 -6.22 0.25
C GLU A 95 10.11 -6.46 -0.74
N MET A 96 8.85 -6.38 -0.27
CA MET A 96 7.66 -6.62 -1.09
C MET A 96 7.28 -5.42 -1.97
N ILE A 97 7.93 -4.27 -1.81
CA ILE A 97 7.61 -3.05 -2.54
C ILE A 97 7.81 -3.28 -4.05
N GLY A 98 6.82 -2.83 -4.83
CA GLY A 98 6.75 -3.03 -6.28
C GLY A 98 6.25 -4.41 -6.70
N SER A 99 5.93 -5.31 -5.75
CA SER A 99 5.28 -6.59 -6.08
C SER A 99 3.76 -6.42 -6.22
N VAL A 100 3.14 -7.24 -7.07
CA VAL A 100 1.68 -7.33 -7.19
C VAL A 100 1.20 -8.59 -6.46
N ILE A 101 0.30 -8.41 -5.49
CA ILE A 101 -0.22 -9.49 -4.65
C ILE A 101 -1.73 -9.60 -4.86
N GLY A 102 -2.20 -10.79 -5.24
CA GLY A 102 -3.62 -11.12 -5.22
C GLY A 102 -4.05 -11.54 -3.81
N VAL A 103 -4.72 -10.66 -3.06
CA VAL A 103 -5.19 -10.94 -1.70
C VAL A 103 -6.62 -11.47 -1.74
N TYR A 104 -6.83 -12.70 -1.27
CA TYR A 104 -8.16 -13.30 -1.21
C TYR A 104 -9.08 -12.60 -0.20
N ASN A 105 -10.27 -12.20 -0.63
CA ASN A 105 -11.27 -11.53 0.23
C ASN A 105 -12.39 -12.45 0.73
N GLY A 106 -12.42 -13.72 0.30
CA GLY A 106 -13.51 -14.67 0.57
C GLY A 106 -14.27 -15.12 -0.68
N LYS A 107 -14.13 -14.39 -1.79
CA LYS A 107 -14.75 -14.72 -3.08
C LYS A 107 -13.77 -14.57 -4.25
N THR A 108 -13.03 -13.47 -4.28
CA THR A 108 -12.11 -13.09 -5.36
C THR A 108 -10.71 -12.79 -4.82
N PHE A 109 -9.72 -12.81 -5.72
CA PHE A 109 -8.38 -12.33 -5.44
C PHE A 109 -8.27 -10.89 -5.90
N ASN A 110 -8.21 -9.96 -4.96
CA ASN A 110 -8.07 -8.55 -5.26
C ASN A 110 -6.59 -8.26 -5.49
N GLN A 111 -6.23 -7.74 -6.66
CA GLN A 111 -4.85 -7.39 -6.98
C GLN A 111 -4.48 -6.09 -6.28
N VAL A 112 -3.42 -6.16 -5.46
CA VAL A 112 -2.87 -5.04 -4.72
C VAL A 112 -1.42 -4.86 -5.14
N GLU A 113 -1.11 -3.72 -5.75
CA GLU A 113 0.25 -3.29 -6.00
C GLU A 113 0.82 -2.66 -4.73
N ILE A 114 1.91 -3.23 -4.21
CA ILE A 114 2.49 -2.82 -2.94
C ILE A 114 3.31 -1.54 -3.13
N LYS A 115 2.83 -0.46 -2.53
CA LYS A 115 3.51 0.83 -2.51
C LYS A 115 4.30 1.04 -1.21
N PRO A 116 5.32 1.92 -1.19
CA PRO A 116 6.10 2.19 0.02
C PRO A 116 5.27 2.65 1.22
N GLU A 117 4.17 3.37 1.00
CA GLU A 117 3.30 3.88 2.06
C GLU A 117 2.55 2.76 2.81
N MET A 118 2.54 1.54 2.26
CA MET A 118 1.86 0.38 2.85
C MET A 118 2.73 -0.41 3.83
N ILE A 119 4.00 -0.03 4.01
CA ILE A 119 4.92 -0.72 4.92
C ILE A 119 4.37 -0.75 6.35
N GLY A 120 4.43 -1.92 6.98
CA GLY A 120 3.96 -2.12 8.36
C GLY A 120 2.45 -2.40 8.52
N HIS A 121 1.66 -2.27 7.45
CA HIS A 121 0.26 -2.64 7.42
C HIS A 121 0.07 -4.14 7.13
N TYR A 122 -1.11 -4.67 7.43
CA TYR A 122 -1.50 -6.04 7.08
C TYR A 122 -2.11 -6.12 5.68
N LEU A 123 -1.84 -7.20 4.93
CA LEU A 123 -2.47 -7.43 3.63
C LEU A 123 -4.00 -7.42 3.68
N ALA A 124 -4.59 -7.83 4.82
CA ALA A 124 -6.02 -7.78 5.04
C ALA A 124 -6.64 -6.38 4.87
N GLU A 125 -5.89 -5.33 5.20
CA GLU A 125 -6.37 -3.94 5.20
C GLU A 125 -6.65 -3.43 3.77
N PHE A 126 -5.97 -4.00 2.79
CA PHE A 126 -6.09 -3.62 1.37
C PHE A 126 -7.12 -4.44 0.59
N SER A 127 -7.78 -5.39 1.24
CA SER A 127 -8.76 -6.27 0.60
C SER A 127 -10.04 -6.35 1.44
N ILE A 128 -11.05 -5.58 1.01
CA ILE A 128 -12.35 -5.48 1.65
C ILE A 128 -13.09 -6.82 1.50
N SER A 129 -13.49 -7.41 2.62
CA SER A 129 -14.18 -8.71 2.67
C SER A 129 -15.69 -8.63 2.47
N TYR A 130 -16.26 -7.43 2.48
CA TYR A 130 -17.69 -7.19 2.30
C TYR A 130 -17.91 -6.15 1.22
N LYS A 131 -19.13 -6.09 0.69
CA LYS A 131 -19.56 -4.98 -0.17
C LYS A 131 -20.17 -3.91 0.74
N PRO A 132 -19.65 -2.67 0.78
CA PRO A 132 -20.25 -1.60 1.56
C PRO A 132 -21.73 -1.43 1.21
N VAL A 133 -22.59 -1.55 2.21
CA VAL A 133 -24.03 -1.36 2.04
C VAL A 133 -24.28 0.13 1.96
N LYS A 134 -24.74 0.60 0.80
CA LYS A 134 -25.27 1.95 0.64
C LYS A 134 -26.77 1.86 0.73
N HIS A 135 -27.36 2.50 1.74
CA HIS A 135 -28.81 2.60 1.81
C HIS A 135 -29.29 3.44 0.63
N GLY A 136 -30.05 2.81 -0.26
CA GLY A 136 -30.79 3.51 -1.30
C GLY A 136 -32.09 4.07 -0.73
N ARG A 137 -32.87 4.73 -1.60
CA ARG A 137 -34.29 4.91 -1.31
C ARG A 137 -34.90 3.51 -1.08
N PRO A 138 -35.70 3.33 -0.02
CA PRO A 138 -36.44 2.09 0.13
C PRO A 138 -37.18 1.78 -1.17
N GLY A 139 -36.98 0.58 -1.71
CA GLY A 139 -37.84 0.10 -2.79
C GLY A 139 -39.29 0.08 -2.31
N ILE A 140 -40.25 0.26 -3.22
CA ILE A 140 -41.67 0.12 -2.88
C ILE A 140 -41.86 -1.33 -2.37
N GLY A 141 -42.30 -1.48 -1.11
CA GLY A 141 -42.44 -2.77 -0.42
C GLY A 141 -41.29 -3.15 0.53
N ALA A 142 -40.20 -2.38 0.59
CA ALA A 142 -39.04 -2.68 1.46
C ALA A 142 -39.19 -2.14 2.90
N THR A 143 -39.98 -1.08 3.12
CA THR A 143 -40.30 -0.57 4.46
C THR A 143 -41.71 -0.98 4.86
N HIS A 144 -41.93 -1.20 6.17
CA HIS A 144 -43.25 -1.54 6.73
C HIS A 144 -44.35 -0.52 6.37
N SER A 145 -43.97 0.76 6.24
CA SER A 145 -44.85 1.85 5.82
C SER A 145 -45.20 1.85 4.33
N SER A 146 -44.36 1.25 3.48
CA SER A 146 -44.57 1.19 2.02
C SER A 146 -45.36 -0.04 1.57
N ARG A 147 -45.65 -0.99 2.47
CA ARG A 147 -46.42 -2.22 2.15
C ARG A 147 -47.84 -1.94 1.66
N PHE A 148 -48.42 -0.82 2.06
CA PHE A 148 -49.81 -0.46 1.76
C PHE A 148 -49.95 0.65 0.70
N ILE A 149 -48.85 1.02 0.03
CA ILE A 149 -48.92 1.98 -1.08
C ILE A 149 -49.39 1.21 -2.32
N PRO A 150 -50.59 1.49 -2.86
CA PRO A 150 -51.07 0.81 -4.07
C PRO A 150 -50.17 1.17 -5.26
N LEU A 151 -49.66 0.15 -5.95
CA LEU A 151 -48.96 0.31 -7.22
C LEU A 151 -50.00 0.63 -8.30
N LYS A 152 -49.73 1.66 -9.12
CA LYS A 152 -50.53 2.00 -10.30
C LYS A 152 -49.95 1.33 -11.54
#